data_AF-A0A9P1G867-F1
#
_entry.id   AF-A0A9P1G867-F1
#
_cell.length_a   1.000
_cell.length_b   1.000
_cell.length_c   1.000
_cell.angle_alpha   90.00
_cell.angle_beta   90.00
_cell.angle_gamma   90.00
#
_symmetry.space_group_name_H-M   'P 1'
#
loop_
_entity.id
_entity.type
_entity.pdbx_description
1 polymer ?
#
loop_
_entity_poly.entity_id
_entity_poly.type
_entity_poly.pdbx_seq_one_letter_code
_entity_poly.pdbx_strand_id
1 'polypeptide(L)'
;VLYGKNQRPHPDQEPSIEQLSGLKALLDTSQCPYADFAIFQPHAARIMKKIRFQGLILNKAGALAQAEIYGPPNLDSWRACYEVWANAMIMLDAINLGSLQAYKSRIEMLSVRYGDAKVWPLLYQADTRARLEHLPRKRLELLKEHQDATSAGGATAYEPDRPWNLSLSCVAKDDRFWAHEFIEPAMIILSEGKGVRPPLDEDARVSPQHDKSRSVSAAAAGAVRPRNHNRTGRVHDLVDGQYRSNRTGHQLCADYNAGKCTSTVQGSWCGTHQNKAHQCARCLGTHPLTTCPHTEPPQPGWIKNAERSKGKGRGKGRGRGRHKGAAPY
;
A
#
# COMPACT_ATOMS: atom_id res chain seq x y z
N VAL A 1 34.63 2.65 -13.39
CA VAL A 1 33.51 3.60 -13.58
C VAL A 1 32.29 2.82 -14.04
N LEU A 2 31.32 2.59 -13.16
CA LEU A 2 30.18 1.68 -13.38
C LEU A 2 29.35 2.03 -14.63
N TYR A 3 29.16 3.33 -14.86
CA TYR A 3 28.35 3.86 -15.96
C TYR A 3 29.19 4.29 -17.18
N GLY A 4 30.52 4.12 -17.14
CA GLY A 4 31.45 4.63 -18.15
C GLY A 4 31.99 6.03 -17.85
N LYS A 5 33.11 6.40 -18.48
CA LYS A 5 33.80 7.67 -18.24
C LYS A 5 32.86 8.85 -18.52
N ASN A 6 32.77 9.79 -17.57
CA ASN A 6 31.91 10.99 -17.61
C ASN A 6 30.39 10.72 -17.63
N GLN A 7 29.94 9.50 -17.35
CA GLN A 7 28.52 9.17 -17.23
C GLN A 7 28.08 9.20 -15.77
N ARG A 8 26.83 9.61 -15.55
CA ARG A 8 26.19 9.63 -14.24
C ARG A 8 25.06 8.60 -14.18
N PRO A 9 24.69 8.12 -12.98
CA PRO A 9 23.44 7.38 -12.81
C PRO A 9 22.26 8.17 -13.35
N HIS A 10 21.19 7.46 -13.73
CA HIS A 10 19.93 8.12 -14.10
C HIS A 10 19.45 9.03 -12.95
N PRO A 11 18.83 10.19 -13.19
CA PRO A 11 18.42 11.13 -12.13
C PRO A 11 17.54 10.50 -11.02
N ASP A 12 16.76 9.48 -11.35
CA ASP A 12 15.92 8.74 -10.38
C ASP A 12 16.71 7.75 -9.50
N GLN A 13 17.98 7.53 -9.82
CA GLN A 13 18.89 6.61 -9.14
C GLN A 13 20.14 7.33 -8.59
N GLU A 14 20.29 8.63 -8.87
CA GLU A 14 21.40 9.44 -8.39
C GLU A 14 21.18 9.79 -6.91
N PRO A 15 22.11 9.39 -6.01
CA PRO A 15 22.03 9.77 -4.60
C PRO A 15 22.29 11.28 -4.43
N SER A 16 21.57 11.92 -3.52
CA SER A 16 21.82 13.31 -3.17
C SER A 16 23.14 13.46 -2.41
N ILE A 17 23.68 14.68 -2.37
CA ILE A 17 24.89 14.98 -1.60
C ILE A 17 24.69 14.65 -0.12
N GLU A 18 23.53 14.96 0.44
CA GLU A 18 23.20 14.66 1.84
C GLU A 18 23.16 13.15 2.11
N GLN A 19 22.60 12.37 1.18
CA GLN A 19 22.59 10.90 1.26
C GLN A 19 24.01 10.34 1.23
N LEU A 20 24.87 10.84 0.33
CA LEU A 20 26.28 10.46 0.25
C LEU A 20 27.05 10.85 1.51
N SER A 21 26.89 12.07 2.01
CA SER A 21 27.56 12.56 3.21
C SER A 21 27.18 11.74 4.44
N GLY A 22 25.90 11.40 4.60
CA GLY A 22 25.43 10.56 5.71
C GLY A 22 26.06 9.17 5.68
N LEU A 23 26.05 8.50 4.51
CA LEU A 23 26.66 7.18 4.37
C LEU A 23 28.19 7.23 4.51
N LYS A 24 28.85 8.27 4.00
CA LYS A 24 30.30 8.45 4.15
C LYS A 24 30.70 8.59 5.62
N ALA A 25 29.94 9.33 6.43
CA ALA A 25 30.19 9.45 7.86
C ALA A 25 30.08 8.10 8.59
N LEU A 26 29.11 7.25 8.22
CA LEU A 26 28.99 5.89 8.76
C LEU A 26 30.20 5.04 8.36
N LEU A 27 30.62 5.07 7.10
CA LEU A 27 31.77 4.32 6.62
C LEU A 27 33.08 4.76 7.28
N ASP A 28 33.29 6.07 7.44
CA ASP A 28 34.50 6.64 8.07
C ASP A 28 34.63 6.26 9.54
N THR A 29 33.50 6.09 10.21
CA THR A 29 33.45 5.61 11.60
C THR A 29 33.37 4.09 11.70
N SER A 30 33.55 3.37 10.58
CA SER A 30 33.45 1.90 10.50
C SER A 30 32.11 1.35 11.02
N GLN A 31 31.03 2.12 10.92
CA GLN A 31 29.68 1.71 11.27
C GLN A 31 28.97 1.08 10.07
N CYS A 32 27.91 0.31 10.35
CA CYS A 32 27.09 -0.29 9.30
C CYS A 32 26.51 0.81 8.38
N PRO A 33 26.71 0.76 7.05
CA PRO A 33 26.16 1.73 6.11
C PRO A 33 24.67 1.48 5.84
N TYR A 34 23.89 1.35 6.91
CA TYR A 34 22.45 1.12 6.86
C TYR A 34 21.73 2.39 6.39
N ALA A 35 20.74 2.18 5.52
CA ALA A 35 19.86 3.22 5.03
C ALA A 35 18.40 2.73 5.10
N ASP A 36 17.57 3.38 5.90
CA ASP A 36 16.14 3.07 5.97
C ASP A 36 15.44 3.55 4.69
N PHE A 37 14.84 2.65 3.93
CA PHE A 37 14.16 2.97 2.68
C PHE A 37 12.80 3.66 2.88
N ALA A 38 12.34 3.86 4.11
CA ALA A 38 11.28 4.80 4.44
C ALA A 38 11.75 6.27 4.25
N ILE A 39 13.06 6.53 4.35
CA ILE A 39 13.65 7.89 4.24
C ILE A 39 14.60 7.99 3.04
N PHE A 40 15.46 6.98 2.85
CA PHE A 40 16.47 6.90 1.82
C PHE A 40 15.85 6.41 0.50
N GLN A 41 15.33 7.36 -0.27
CA GLN A 41 14.60 7.11 -1.51
C GLN A 41 15.07 8.06 -2.62
N PRO A 42 14.65 7.83 -3.88
CA PRO A 42 14.83 8.81 -4.96
C PRO A 42 14.24 10.18 -4.62
N HIS A 43 14.82 11.23 -5.21
CA HIS A 43 14.39 12.62 -5.02
C HIS A 43 14.33 13.06 -3.55
N ALA A 44 15.39 12.79 -2.78
CA ALA A 44 15.49 13.06 -1.35
C ALA A 44 15.02 14.47 -0.93
N ALA A 45 15.29 15.51 -1.71
CA ALA A 45 14.84 16.88 -1.42
C ALA A 45 13.29 17.03 -1.35
N ARG A 46 12.55 16.28 -2.16
CA ARG A 46 11.08 16.27 -2.14
C ARG A 46 10.56 15.51 -0.91
N ILE A 47 11.20 14.39 -0.60
CA ILE A 47 10.86 13.56 0.57
C ILE A 47 11.17 14.30 1.87
N MET A 48 12.31 14.96 1.99
CA MET A 48 12.67 15.78 3.15
C MET A 48 11.65 16.88 3.44
N LYS A 49 11.12 17.55 2.40
CA LYS A 49 10.01 18.51 2.57
C LYS A 49 8.78 17.79 3.12
N LYS A 50 8.39 16.65 2.55
CA LYS A 50 7.25 15.85 3.02
C LYS A 50 7.43 15.41 4.49
N ILE A 51 8.60 14.93 4.88
CA ILE A 51 8.93 14.53 6.26
C ILE A 51 8.85 15.74 7.21
N ARG A 52 9.42 16.90 6.83
CA ARG A 52 9.33 18.13 7.64
C ARG A 52 7.89 18.62 7.83
N PHE A 53 7.01 18.39 6.86
CA PHE A 53 5.58 18.70 6.95
C PHE A 53 4.74 17.59 7.61
N GLN A 54 5.32 16.40 7.83
CA GLN A 54 4.71 15.33 8.63
C GLN A 54 4.90 15.65 10.12
N GLY A 55 4.03 16.51 10.64
CA GLY A 55 3.90 16.76 12.08
C GLY A 55 2.95 15.77 12.75
N LEU A 56 2.10 16.30 13.62
CA LEU A 56 1.02 15.56 14.25
C LEU A 56 -0.22 15.56 13.34
N ILE A 57 -0.78 14.38 13.08
CA ILE A 57 -2.05 14.17 12.39
C ILE A 57 -3.13 13.80 13.41
N LEU A 58 -4.33 14.37 13.26
CA LEU A 58 -5.47 14.02 14.12
C LEU A 58 -5.89 12.58 13.83
N ASN A 59 -5.85 11.71 14.83
CA ASN A 59 -6.30 10.33 14.71
C ASN A 59 -7.84 10.25 14.79
N LYS A 60 -8.40 9.05 14.60
CA LYS A 60 -9.86 8.82 14.67
C LYS A 60 -10.49 9.12 16.03
N ALA A 61 -9.67 9.21 17.09
CA ALA A 61 -10.09 9.58 18.44
C ALA A 61 -9.94 11.10 18.71
N GLY A 62 -9.58 11.90 17.70
CA GLY A 62 -9.39 13.35 17.84
C GLY A 62 -8.07 13.75 18.51
N ALA A 63 -7.18 12.79 18.82
CA ALA A 63 -5.88 13.07 19.40
C ALA A 63 -4.83 13.30 18.30
N LEU A 64 -3.90 14.22 18.57
CA LEU A 64 -2.72 14.44 17.74
C LEU A 64 -1.79 13.22 17.84
N ALA A 65 -1.64 12.48 16.74
CA ALA A 65 -0.73 11.34 16.62
C ALA A 65 0.39 11.67 15.65
N GLN A 66 1.60 11.20 15.91
CA GLN A 66 2.73 11.43 15.02
C GLN A 66 2.49 10.74 13.67
N ALA A 67 2.72 11.44 12.57
CA ALA A 67 2.63 10.85 11.24
C ALA A 67 3.77 9.83 11.05
N GLU A 68 3.39 8.56 10.93
CA GLU A 68 4.32 7.46 10.74
C GLU A 68 4.92 7.48 9.32
N ILE A 69 6.23 7.25 9.21
CA ILE A 69 6.92 7.15 7.93
C ILE A 69 6.93 5.68 7.54
N TYR A 70 6.39 5.39 6.36
CA TYR A 70 6.26 4.03 5.87
C TYR A 70 7.37 3.69 4.88
N GLY A 71 7.86 2.46 4.96
CA GLY A 71 8.74 1.86 3.98
C GLY A 71 8.05 1.57 2.64
N PRO A 72 8.81 1.09 1.65
CA PRO A 72 8.33 0.84 0.30
C PRO A 72 7.10 -0.11 0.26
N PRO A 73 6.02 0.22 -0.47
CA PRO A 73 4.80 -0.58 -0.52
C PRO A 73 4.90 -1.85 -1.37
N ASN A 74 5.97 -1.99 -2.18
CA ASN A 74 6.20 -3.12 -3.08
C ASN A 74 7.66 -3.18 -3.53
N LEU A 75 7.99 -4.28 -4.22
CA LEU A 75 9.31 -4.54 -4.79
C LEU A 75 9.79 -3.42 -5.73
N ASP A 76 8.91 -2.82 -6.54
CA ASP A 76 9.34 -1.78 -7.49
C ASP A 76 9.76 -0.50 -6.77
N SER A 77 9.03 -0.12 -5.72
CA SER A 77 9.40 1.00 -4.86
C SER A 77 10.68 0.70 -4.08
N TRP A 78 10.84 -0.52 -3.60
CA TRP A 78 12.07 -0.96 -2.93
C TRP A 78 13.27 -0.94 -3.90
N ARG A 79 13.11 -1.41 -5.14
CA ARG A 79 14.15 -1.35 -6.18
C ARG A 79 14.60 0.08 -6.40
N ALA A 80 13.67 1.02 -6.50
CA ALA A 80 14.00 2.43 -6.69
C ALA A 80 14.86 2.97 -5.53
N CYS A 81 14.52 2.65 -4.28
CA CYS A 81 15.35 2.99 -3.11
C CYS A 81 16.71 2.28 -3.12
N TYR A 82 16.72 1.00 -3.46
CA TYR A 82 17.91 0.16 -3.50
C TYR A 82 18.92 0.65 -4.53
N GLU A 83 18.49 1.06 -5.74
CA GLU A 83 19.39 1.60 -6.76
C GLU A 83 20.12 2.85 -6.28
N VAL A 84 19.42 3.76 -5.59
CA VAL A 84 20.04 4.96 -5.00
C VAL A 84 21.10 4.57 -3.96
N TRP A 85 20.78 3.58 -3.11
CA TRP A 85 21.72 3.11 -2.08
C TRP A 85 22.92 2.37 -2.69
N ALA A 86 22.69 1.50 -3.67
CA ALA A 86 23.72 0.78 -4.39
C ALA A 86 24.68 1.73 -5.12
N ASN A 87 24.14 2.74 -5.80
CA ASN A 87 24.94 3.79 -6.43
C ASN A 87 25.77 4.56 -5.41
N ALA A 88 25.20 4.90 -4.25
CA ALA A 88 25.97 5.53 -3.17
C ALA A 88 27.11 4.62 -2.68
N MET A 89 26.87 3.33 -2.46
CA MET A 89 27.91 2.38 -2.04
C MET A 89 29.04 2.25 -3.08
N ILE A 90 28.72 2.31 -4.36
CA ILE A 90 29.71 2.28 -5.45
C ILE A 90 30.49 3.60 -5.51
N MET A 91 29.81 4.74 -5.39
CA MET A 91 30.45 6.07 -5.42
C MET A 91 31.39 6.28 -4.22
N LEU A 92 31.07 5.70 -3.07
CA LEU A 92 31.90 5.73 -1.86
C LEU A 92 32.93 4.59 -1.80
N ASP A 93 33.04 3.79 -2.86
CA ASP A 93 33.92 2.62 -2.96
C ASP A 93 33.81 1.62 -1.80
N ALA A 94 32.60 1.44 -1.27
CA ALA A 94 32.36 0.56 -0.11
C ALA A 94 32.07 -0.90 -0.51
N ILE A 95 31.35 -1.10 -1.62
CA ILE A 95 30.86 -2.41 -2.06
C ILE A 95 30.92 -2.51 -3.59
N ASN A 96 31.38 -3.65 -4.11
CA ASN A 96 31.42 -3.91 -5.53
C ASN A 96 30.02 -4.20 -6.11
N LEU A 97 29.83 -3.87 -7.39
CA LEU A 97 28.57 -4.11 -8.11
C LEU A 97 28.08 -5.56 -7.98
N GLY A 98 28.98 -6.54 -8.09
CA GLY A 98 28.61 -7.96 -8.02
C GLY A 98 27.95 -8.33 -6.69
N SER A 99 28.46 -7.84 -5.56
CA SER A 99 27.87 -8.08 -4.24
C SER A 99 26.52 -7.41 -4.08
N LEU A 100 26.37 -6.18 -4.60
CA LEU A 100 25.10 -5.46 -4.62
C LEU A 100 24.06 -6.20 -5.48
N GLN A 101 24.42 -6.62 -6.69
CA GLN A 101 23.54 -7.37 -7.57
C GLN A 101 23.14 -8.73 -6.98
N ALA A 102 24.05 -9.42 -6.29
CA ALA A 102 23.75 -10.68 -5.62
C ALA A 102 22.69 -10.49 -4.52
N TYR A 103 22.83 -9.44 -3.70
CA TYR A 103 21.84 -9.10 -2.67
C TYR A 103 20.50 -8.71 -3.29
N LYS A 104 20.51 -7.84 -4.31
CA LYS A 104 19.30 -7.45 -5.04
C LYS A 104 18.56 -8.66 -5.60
N SER A 105 19.29 -9.56 -6.27
CA SER A 105 18.74 -10.77 -6.86
C SER A 105 18.10 -11.67 -5.80
N ARG A 106 18.68 -11.77 -4.59
CA ARG A 106 18.08 -12.52 -3.49
C ARG A 106 16.69 -11.99 -3.13
N ILE A 107 16.56 -10.68 -2.92
CA ILE A 107 15.26 -10.06 -2.59
C ILE A 107 14.26 -10.24 -3.72
N GLU A 108 14.67 -10.02 -4.97
CA GLU A 108 13.81 -10.21 -6.14
C GLU A 108 13.33 -11.66 -6.29
N MET A 109 14.22 -12.63 -6.10
CA MET A 109 13.87 -14.06 -6.13
C MET A 109 12.86 -14.41 -5.04
N LEU A 110 13.07 -13.93 -3.81
CA LEU A 110 12.13 -14.15 -2.70
C LEU A 110 10.78 -13.49 -2.99
N SER A 111 10.77 -12.25 -3.47
CA SER A 111 9.52 -11.56 -3.82
C SER A 111 8.76 -12.28 -4.94
N VAL A 112 9.43 -12.76 -5.98
CA VAL A 112 8.79 -13.46 -7.11
C VAL A 112 8.29 -14.84 -6.69
N ARG A 113 9.07 -15.58 -5.88
CA ARG A 113 8.71 -16.93 -5.46
C ARG A 113 7.49 -16.97 -4.56
N TYR A 114 7.38 -16.02 -3.63
CA TYR A 114 6.29 -16.01 -2.63
C TYR A 114 5.16 -15.03 -2.99
N GLY A 115 5.39 -14.09 -3.92
CA GLY A 115 4.44 -13.56 -4.92
C GLY A 115 3.17 -12.82 -4.47
N ASP A 116 2.75 -12.90 -3.21
CA ASP A 116 1.50 -12.29 -2.72
C ASP A 116 1.79 -10.92 -2.09
N ALA A 117 0.92 -9.93 -2.34
CA ALA A 117 0.96 -8.63 -1.68
C ALA A 117 0.93 -8.74 -0.14
N LYS A 118 0.42 -9.87 0.38
CA LYS A 118 0.39 -10.17 1.81
C LYS A 118 1.76 -10.45 2.44
N VAL A 119 2.72 -10.97 1.68
CA VAL A 119 4.04 -11.36 2.22
C VAL A 119 5.11 -10.28 2.00
N TRP A 120 4.84 -9.27 1.17
CA TRP A 120 5.75 -8.14 0.97
C TRP A 120 6.15 -7.42 2.28
N PRO A 121 5.22 -7.07 3.20
CA PRO A 121 5.58 -6.45 4.47
C PRO A 121 6.61 -7.26 5.26
N LEU A 122 6.41 -8.58 5.31
CA LEU A 122 7.32 -9.52 5.97
C LEU A 122 8.69 -9.56 5.26
N LEU A 123 8.72 -9.58 3.93
CA LEU A 123 9.97 -9.56 3.18
C LEU A 123 10.75 -8.25 3.42
N TYR A 124 10.06 -7.13 3.49
CA TYR A 124 10.69 -5.84 3.78
C TYR A 124 11.24 -5.77 5.22
N GLN A 125 10.55 -6.39 6.18
CA GLN A 125 11.06 -6.55 7.55
C GLN A 125 12.33 -7.39 7.57
N ALA A 126 12.33 -8.53 6.90
CA ALA A 126 13.51 -9.38 6.77
C ALA A 126 14.69 -8.67 6.07
N ASP A 127 14.44 -7.90 4.99
CA ASP A 127 15.44 -7.04 4.34
C ASP A 127 16.02 -6.00 5.32
N THR A 128 15.15 -5.34 6.09
CA THR A 128 15.56 -4.35 7.10
C THR A 128 16.47 -4.97 8.14
N ARG A 129 16.09 -6.12 8.72
CA ARG A 129 16.92 -6.87 9.68
C ARG A 129 18.22 -7.38 9.05
N ALA A 130 18.17 -7.79 7.78
CA ALA A 130 19.36 -8.24 7.07
C ALA A 130 20.39 -7.13 6.93
N ARG A 131 19.97 -5.92 6.50
CA ARG A 131 20.87 -4.78 6.30
C ARG A 131 21.28 -4.10 7.60
N LEU A 132 20.37 -4.02 8.58
CA LEU A 132 20.62 -3.33 9.84
C LEU A 132 21.38 -4.19 10.85
N GLU A 133 21.03 -5.47 10.96
CA GLU A 133 21.54 -6.33 12.05
C GLU A 133 22.40 -7.49 11.55
N HIS A 134 21.96 -8.22 10.53
CA HIS A 134 22.68 -9.41 10.09
C HIS A 134 24.00 -9.04 9.37
N LEU A 135 24.00 -7.97 8.59
CA LEU A 135 25.19 -7.46 7.90
C LEU A 135 26.35 -7.14 8.85
N PRO A 136 26.18 -6.34 9.94
CA PRO A 136 27.27 -6.12 10.89
C PRO A 136 27.65 -7.38 11.67
N ARG A 137 26.72 -8.28 11.99
CA ARG A 137 27.05 -9.59 12.59
C ARG A 137 27.97 -10.40 11.66
N LYS A 138 27.60 -10.51 10.38
CA LYS A 138 28.38 -11.25 9.37
C LYS A 138 29.77 -10.64 9.16
N ARG A 139 29.88 -9.31 9.20
CA ARG A 139 31.18 -8.62 9.16
C ARG A 139 32.09 -9.05 10.31
N LEU A 140 31.57 -9.13 11.54
CA LEU A 140 32.36 -9.54 12.70
C LEU A 140 32.81 -10.99 12.62
N GLU A 141 31.95 -11.89 12.14
CA GLU A 141 32.29 -13.29 11.87
C GLU A 141 33.45 -13.38 10.88
N LEU A 142 33.34 -12.71 9.72
CA LEU A 142 34.37 -12.70 8.69
C LEU A 142 35.68 -12.05 9.15
N LEU A 143 35.60 -11.00 9.97
CA LEU A 143 36.79 -10.37 10.56
C LEU A 143 37.54 -11.36 11.47
N LYS A 144 36.81 -12.09 12.31
CA LYS A 144 37.41 -13.10 13.18
C LYS A 144 38.05 -14.22 12.36
N GLU A 145 37.36 -14.76 11.37
CA GLU A 145 37.89 -15.77 10.46
C GLU A 145 39.16 -15.29 9.74
N HIS A 146 39.18 -14.02 9.30
CA HIS A 146 40.34 -13.41 8.69
C HIS A 146 41.52 -13.29 9.67
N GLN A 147 41.28 -12.89 10.92
CA GLN A 147 42.32 -12.80 11.95
C GLN A 147 42.90 -14.17 12.30
N ASP A 148 42.04 -15.18 12.47
CA ASP A 148 42.45 -16.55 12.77
C ASP A 148 43.27 -17.15 11.61
N ALA A 149 42.81 -16.97 10.37
CA ALA A 149 43.51 -17.44 9.18
C ALA A 149 44.86 -16.73 8.98
N THR A 150 44.92 -15.42 9.16
CA THR A 150 46.15 -14.63 9.04
C THR A 150 47.18 -15.05 10.11
N SER A 151 46.73 -15.30 11.34
CA SER A 151 47.58 -15.78 12.43
C SER A 151 48.17 -17.17 12.14
N ALA A 152 47.45 -18.00 11.38
CA ALA A 152 47.91 -19.29 10.89
C ALA A 152 48.75 -19.21 9.60
N GLY A 153 49.05 -18.01 9.09
CA GLY A 153 49.80 -17.80 7.83
C GLY A 153 48.98 -18.03 6.55
N GLY A 154 47.65 -18.15 6.67
CA GLY A 154 46.72 -18.25 5.54
C GLY A 154 46.23 -16.89 5.04
N ALA A 155 45.44 -16.91 3.97
CA ALA A 155 44.78 -15.74 3.41
C ALA A 155 43.28 -15.98 3.25
N THR A 156 42.48 -14.92 3.34
CA THR A 156 41.04 -14.97 3.07
C THR A 156 40.64 -13.89 2.07
N ALA A 157 39.43 -13.98 1.51
CA ALA A 157 38.89 -12.98 0.60
C ALA A 157 38.35 -11.72 1.31
N TYR A 158 38.51 -11.60 2.62
CA TYR A 158 38.03 -10.47 3.40
C TYR A 158 39.00 -9.30 3.30
N GLU A 159 38.49 -8.13 2.91
CA GLU A 159 39.24 -6.88 2.78
C GLU A 159 38.98 -5.99 4.01
N PRO A 160 39.96 -5.76 4.91
CA PRO A 160 39.75 -4.93 6.10
C PRO A 160 39.31 -3.50 5.81
N ASP A 161 39.80 -2.91 4.71
CA ASP A 161 39.45 -1.55 4.28
C ASP A 161 38.06 -1.47 3.63
N ARG A 162 37.53 -2.59 3.13
CA ARG A 162 36.23 -2.70 2.45
C ARG A 162 35.40 -3.84 3.06
N PRO A 163 35.12 -3.77 4.37
CA PRO A 163 34.61 -4.91 5.15
C PRO A 163 33.19 -5.32 4.73
N TRP A 164 32.44 -4.41 4.11
CA TRP A 164 31.06 -4.63 3.70
C TRP A 164 30.93 -5.42 2.39
N ASN A 165 31.97 -5.45 1.57
CA ASN A 165 31.94 -6.03 0.24
C ASN A 165 31.67 -7.54 0.26
N LEU A 166 32.49 -8.29 1.02
CA LEU A 166 32.30 -9.72 1.22
C LEU A 166 31.08 -9.99 2.11
N SER A 167 30.91 -9.21 3.17
CA SER A 167 29.83 -9.36 4.15
C SER A 167 28.44 -9.35 3.52
N LEU A 168 28.17 -8.41 2.60
CA LEU A 168 26.88 -8.31 1.92
C LEU A 168 26.61 -9.52 1.02
N SER A 169 27.63 -10.01 0.31
CA SER A 169 27.53 -11.21 -0.53
C SER A 169 27.23 -12.45 0.30
N CYS A 170 27.84 -12.59 1.49
CA CYS A 170 27.57 -13.67 2.43
C CYS A 170 26.15 -13.58 2.99
N VAL A 171 25.70 -12.40 3.41
CA VAL A 171 24.31 -12.15 3.85
C VAL A 171 23.29 -12.52 2.77
N ALA A 172 23.56 -12.18 1.50
CA ALA A 172 22.70 -12.56 0.39
C ALA A 172 22.60 -14.08 0.18
N LYS A 173 23.60 -14.84 0.62
CA LYS A 173 23.70 -16.30 0.47
C LYS A 173 23.35 -17.08 1.75
N ASP A 174 23.10 -16.39 2.86
CA ASP A 174 22.79 -17.03 4.14
C ASP A 174 21.36 -17.58 4.13
N ASP A 175 21.19 -18.77 3.55
CA ASP A 175 19.88 -19.41 3.43
C ASP A 175 19.27 -19.73 4.79
N ARG A 176 20.08 -19.89 5.86
CA ARG A 176 19.57 -20.10 7.21
C ARG A 176 18.89 -18.85 7.74
N PHE A 177 19.51 -17.68 7.55
CA PHE A 177 18.88 -16.40 7.89
C PHE A 177 17.58 -16.20 7.12
N TRP A 178 17.60 -16.38 5.79
CA TRP A 178 16.40 -16.18 4.95
C TRP A 178 15.32 -17.21 5.20
N ALA A 179 15.69 -18.44 5.59
CA ALA A 179 14.76 -19.48 6.02
C ALA A 179 13.94 -19.01 7.23
N HIS A 180 14.65 -18.59 8.28
CA HIS A 180 14.05 -18.21 9.56
C HIS A 180 13.28 -16.87 9.48
N GLU A 181 13.89 -15.83 8.92
CA GLU A 181 13.32 -14.48 8.95
C GLU A 181 12.18 -14.27 7.94
N PHE A 182 12.15 -15.06 6.86
CA PHE A 182 11.19 -14.84 5.78
C PHE A 182 10.50 -16.11 5.30
N ILE A 183 11.23 -17.12 4.86
CA ILE A 183 10.64 -18.25 4.13
C ILE A 183 9.67 -19.03 5.01
N GLU A 184 10.08 -19.43 6.22
CA GLU A 184 9.25 -20.19 7.15
C GLU A 184 7.99 -19.39 7.57
N PRO A 185 8.10 -18.13 8.02
CA PRO A 185 6.91 -17.32 8.30
C PRO A 185 6.05 -17.12 7.05
N ALA A 186 6.63 -16.84 5.88
CA ALA A 186 5.90 -16.66 4.62
C ALA A 186 5.09 -17.90 4.25
N MET A 187 5.65 -19.11 4.43
CA MET A 187 4.94 -20.36 4.17
C MET A 187 3.74 -20.56 5.11
N ILE A 188 3.84 -20.13 6.38
CA ILE A 188 2.70 -20.12 7.30
C ILE A 188 1.63 -19.15 6.79
N ILE A 189 1.98 -17.91 6.42
CA ILE A 189 1.02 -16.93 5.88
C ILE A 189 0.27 -17.48 4.66
N LEU A 190 1.02 -18.14 3.76
CA LEU A 190 0.49 -18.65 2.49
C LEU A 190 -0.36 -19.92 2.68
N SER A 191 -0.04 -20.74 3.68
CA SER A 191 -0.78 -21.99 3.96
C SER A 191 -2.06 -21.77 4.77
N GLU A 192 -2.13 -20.73 5.59
CA GLU A 192 -3.30 -20.45 6.42
C GLU A 192 -4.43 -19.76 5.63
N GLY A 193 -5.54 -20.48 5.42
CA GLY A 193 -6.74 -19.96 4.78
C GLY A 193 -7.42 -18.88 5.63
N LYS A 194 -7.57 -17.67 5.06
CA LYS A 194 -8.38 -16.52 5.53
C LYS A 194 -8.65 -16.49 7.04
N GLY A 195 -7.81 -15.79 7.81
CA GLY A 195 -8.21 -15.32 9.15
C GLY A 195 -7.09 -15.16 10.16
N VAL A 196 -5.94 -15.80 9.95
CA VAL A 196 -4.78 -15.64 10.81
C VAL A 196 -3.86 -14.61 10.15
N ARG A 197 -3.66 -13.48 10.83
CA ARG A 197 -2.49 -12.63 10.56
C ARG A 197 -1.39 -13.20 11.44
N PRO A 198 -0.26 -13.66 10.87
CA PRO A 198 0.92 -13.84 11.69
C PRO A 198 1.23 -12.49 12.35
N PRO A 199 1.89 -12.51 13.51
CA PRO A 199 2.45 -11.28 14.07
C PRO A 199 3.47 -10.76 13.06
N LEU A 200 3.00 -9.86 12.18
CA LEU A 200 3.89 -8.94 11.48
C LEU A 200 4.41 -8.05 12.59
N ASP A 201 5.72 -8.13 12.84
CA ASP A 201 6.34 -7.26 13.82
C ASP A 201 6.20 -5.80 13.35
N GLU A 202 6.22 -4.87 14.29
CA GLU A 202 5.96 -3.45 14.00
C GLU A 202 7.22 -2.66 13.60
N ASP A 203 8.35 -3.34 13.42
CA ASP A 203 9.70 -2.79 13.26
C ASP A 203 9.98 -2.20 11.88
N ALA A 204 9.32 -2.68 10.81
CA ALA A 204 9.43 -2.09 9.47
C ALA A 204 8.09 -2.12 8.73
N ARG A 205 7.27 -1.08 8.95
CA ARG A 205 5.93 -0.96 8.35
C ARG A 205 6.01 -0.45 6.91
N VAL A 206 5.25 -1.08 6.02
CA VAL A 206 5.14 -0.67 4.60
C VAL A 206 3.90 0.19 4.36
N SER A 207 3.96 1.07 3.36
CA SER A 207 2.82 1.91 3.03
C SER A 207 1.68 1.05 2.48
N PRO A 208 0.42 1.24 2.90
CA PRO A 208 -0.69 0.47 2.36
C PRO A 208 -0.76 0.68 0.83
N GLN A 209 -0.75 -0.42 0.07
CA GLN A 209 -1.01 -0.35 -1.36
C GLN A 209 -2.43 0.20 -1.54
N HIS A 210 -2.53 1.44 -2.03
CA HIS A 210 -3.76 1.87 -2.66
C HIS A 210 -3.94 1.01 -3.91
N ASP A 211 -4.92 0.11 -3.90
CA ASP A 211 -5.43 -0.51 -5.12
C ASP A 211 -5.55 0.60 -6.17
N LYS A 212 -4.97 0.37 -7.35
CA LYS A 212 -5.19 1.21 -8.54
C LYS A 212 -6.63 1.06 -9.01
N SER A 213 -7.58 1.46 -8.17
CA SER A 213 -8.93 1.78 -8.52
C SER A 213 -9.19 3.19 -8.00
N ARG A 214 -9.33 4.11 -8.96
CA ARG A 214 -9.51 5.57 -8.83
C ARG A 214 -8.26 6.39 -8.48
N SER A 215 -7.62 6.85 -9.55
CA SER A 215 -7.01 8.17 -9.60
C SER A 215 -8.00 9.22 -9.09
N VAL A 216 -7.81 9.69 -7.86
CA VAL A 216 -8.34 10.98 -7.42
C VAL A 216 -7.28 12.01 -7.82
N SER A 217 -7.49 12.61 -8.99
CA SER A 217 -6.82 13.86 -9.34
C SER A 217 -7.10 14.87 -8.23
N ALA A 218 -6.05 15.46 -7.69
CA ALA A 218 -6.13 16.55 -6.73
C ALA A 218 -6.81 17.75 -7.40
N ALA A 219 -8.13 17.83 -7.27
CA ALA A 219 -8.91 19.03 -7.52
C ALA A 219 -9.18 19.72 -6.19
N ALA A 220 -9.04 21.05 -6.21
CA ALA A 220 -9.11 21.97 -5.09
C ALA A 220 -10.20 21.62 -4.05
N ALA A 221 -9.88 21.91 -2.78
CA ALA A 221 -10.72 21.73 -1.61
C ALA A 221 -12.17 22.21 -1.83
N GLY A 222 -13.06 21.29 -2.22
CA GLY A 222 -14.51 21.44 -2.16
C GLY A 222 -15.02 20.61 -1.00
N ALA A 223 -15.79 21.23 -0.10
CA ALA A 223 -16.40 20.59 1.07
C ALA A 223 -17.00 19.20 0.70
N VAL A 224 -16.57 18.16 1.41
CA VAL A 224 -17.08 16.80 1.23
C VAL A 224 -18.57 16.80 1.59
N ARG A 225 -19.43 16.57 0.60
CA ARG A 225 -20.89 16.50 0.82
C ARG A 225 -21.24 15.28 1.67
N PRO A 226 -22.21 15.40 2.61
CA PRO A 226 -22.54 14.33 3.55
C PRO A 226 -23.04 13.08 2.82
N ARG A 227 -22.45 11.93 3.15
CA ARG A 227 -22.83 10.63 2.61
C ARG A 227 -23.82 9.97 3.58
N ASN A 228 -25.03 9.65 3.13
CA ASN A 228 -26.01 8.97 3.98
C ASN A 228 -25.53 7.53 4.29
N HIS A 229 -25.34 7.21 5.57
CA HIS A 229 -24.86 5.91 6.04
C HIS A 229 -25.89 4.78 5.86
N ASN A 230 -27.19 5.10 5.69
CA ASN A 230 -28.28 4.13 5.52
C ASN A 230 -28.59 3.82 4.05
N ARG A 231 -27.65 3.20 3.33
CA ARG A 231 -27.77 2.90 1.89
C ARG A 231 -28.73 1.74 1.53
N THR A 232 -29.47 1.19 2.49
CA THR A 232 -30.29 -0.02 2.29
C THR A 232 -31.79 0.26 2.16
N GLY A 233 -32.27 1.48 2.43
CA GLY A 233 -33.68 1.85 2.28
C GLY A 233 -33.92 2.78 1.08
N ARG A 234 -34.82 2.42 0.15
CA ARG A 234 -35.40 3.40 -0.78
C ARG A 234 -36.49 4.15 -0.04
N VAL A 235 -36.21 5.37 0.38
CA VAL A 235 -37.20 6.26 0.98
C VAL A 235 -37.99 6.94 -0.13
N HIS A 236 -39.31 6.82 -0.10
CA HIS A 236 -40.23 7.57 -0.95
C HIS A 236 -41.10 8.44 -0.06
N ASP A 237 -40.62 9.66 0.22
CA ASP A 237 -41.36 10.65 1.00
C ASP A 237 -42.20 11.52 0.05
N LEU A 238 -43.44 11.10 -0.20
CA LEU A 238 -44.42 11.76 -1.05
C LEU A 238 -45.38 12.56 -0.18
N VAL A 239 -45.39 13.88 -0.36
CA VAL A 239 -46.35 14.78 0.28
C VAL A 239 -47.02 15.60 -0.82
N ASP A 240 -48.36 15.61 -0.84
CA ASP A 240 -49.16 16.33 -1.84
C ASP A 240 -48.81 16.00 -3.30
N GLY A 241 -48.50 14.73 -3.58
CA GLY A 241 -48.14 14.25 -4.92
C GLY A 241 -46.73 14.67 -5.39
N GLN A 242 -45.86 15.14 -4.48
CA GLN A 242 -44.48 15.51 -4.77
C GLN A 242 -43.50 14.86 -3.80
N TYR A 243 -42.35 14.42 -4.32
CA TYR A 243 -41.22 13.92 -3.54
C TYR A 243 -40.52 15.07 -2.81
N ARG A 244 -40.35 14.94 -1.49
CA ARG A 244 -39.54 15.87 -0.68
C ARG A 244 -38.06 15.51 -0.66
N SER A 245 -37.76 14.23 -0.86
CA SER A 245 -36.40 13.69 -0.87
C SER A 245 -36.16 12.75 -2.05
N ASN A 246 -34.90 12.59 -2.42
CA ASN A 246 -34.50 11.61 -3.42
C ASN A 246 -34.47 10.18 -2.86
N ARG A 247 -34.24 9.19 -3.72
CA ARG A 247 -34.21 7.77 -3.34
C ARG A 247 -33.17 7.41 -2.27
N THR A 248 -32.23 8.31 -2.00
CA THR A 248 -31.16 8.17 -1.01
C THR A 248 -31.38 9.04 0.24
N GLY A 249 -32.53 9.70 0.36
CA GLY A 249 -32.95 10.49 1.53
C GLY A 249 -32.46 11.94 1.57
N HIS A 250 -31.86 12.47 0.50
CA HIS A 250 -31.45 13.88 0.43
C HIS A 250 -32.60 14.77 -0.05
N GLN A 251 -32.76 15.94 0.57
CA GLN A 251 -33.82 16.89 0.21
C GLN A 251 -33.65 17.42 -1.22
N LEU A 252 -34.77 17.67 -1.90
CA LEU A 252 -34.76 18.29 -3.22
C LEU A 252 -34.65 19.82 -3.13
N CYS A 253 -33.93 20.42 -4.08
CA CYS A 253 -33.85 21.88 -4.18
C CYS A 253 -35.17 22.46 -4.70
N ALA A 254 -35.84 23.28 -3.89
CA ALA A 254 -37.08 23.95 -4.25
C ALA A 254 -36.87 24.96 -5.39
N ASP A 255 -35.80 25.75 -5.34
CA ASP A 255 -35.49 26.75 -6.37
C ASP A 255 -35.18 26.11 -7.72
N TYR A 256 -34.53 24.94 -7.72
CA TYR A 256 -34.34 24.15 -8.94
C TYR A 256 -35.70 23.74 -9.51
N ASN A 257 -36.59 23.17 -8.68
CA ASN A 257 -37.90 22.75 -9.13
C ASN A 257 -38.82 23.91 -9.54
N ALA A 258 -38.58 25.12 -9.04
CA ALA A 258 -39.23 26.35 -9.48
C ALA A 258 -38.56 27.01 -10.71
N GLY A 259 -37.49 26.44 -11.26
CA GLY A 259 -36.75 26.97 -12.42
C GLY A 259 -35.80 28.14 -12.11
N LYS A 260 -35.55 28.44 -10.84
CA LYS A 260 -34.75 29.59 -10.37
C LYS A 260 -33.30 29.24 -10.01
N CYS A 261 -32.94 27.95 -9.99
CA CYS A 261 -31.58 27.49 -9.69
C CYS A 261 -31.05 26.59 -10.81
N THR A 262 -29.92 26.96 -11.41
CA THR A 262 -29.26 26.19 -12.49
C THR A 262 -27.87 25.67 -12.10
N SER A 263 -27.27 26.23 -11.03
CA SER A 263 -25.93 25.88 -10.56
C SER A 263 -25.88 24.43 -10.07
N THR A 264 -25.27 23.55 -10.87
CA THR A 264 -25.22 22.11 -10.61
C THR A 264 -23.78 21.65 -10.42
N VAL A 265 -23.55 20.90 -9.34
CA VAL A 265 -22.25 20.33 -8.97
C VAL A 265 -22.37 18.80 -8.96
N GLN A 266 -21.34 18.10 -9.43
CA GLN A 266 -21.33 16.62 -9.46
C GLN A 266 -22.59 16.01 -10.09
N GLY A 267 -23.09 16.63 -11.18
CA GLY A 267 -24.16 16.12 -12.05
C GLY A 267 -25.59 16.20 -11.50
N SER A 268 -25.80 16.22 -10.18
CA SER A 268 -27.16 16.17 -9.60
C SER A 268 -27.32 16.95 -8.30
N TRP A 269 -26.34 17.77 -7.90
CA TRP A 269 -26.37 18.49 -6.63
C TRP A 269 -26.46 20.00 -6.83
N CYS A 270 -27.17 20.66 -5.92
CA CYS A 270 -27.29 22.11 -5.92
C CYS A 270 -25.94 22.76 -5.57
N GLY A 271 -25.48 23.69 -6.41
CA GLY A 271 -24.27 24.48 -6.17
C GLY A 271 -24.44 25.53 -5.07
N THR A 272 -25.67 26.04 -4.90
CA THR A 272 -26.01 27.03 -3.87
C THR A 272 -26.27 26.40 -2.50
N HIS A 273 -26.79 25.16 -2.47
CA HIS A 273 -27.08 24.44 -1.24
C HIS A 273 -26.40 23.07 -1.20
N GLN A 274 -25.46 22.90 -0.27
CA GLN A 274 -24.61 21.70 -0.21
C GLN A 274 -25.38 20.39 0.04
N ASN A 275 -26.53 20.45 0.72
CA ASN A 275 -27.31 19.28 1.13
C ASN A 275 -28.58 19.03 0.29
N LYS A 276 -28.78 19.78 -0.81
CA LYS A 276 -29.96 19.65 -1.67
C LYS A 276 -29.60 19.10 -3.05
N ALA A 277 -30.45 18.22 -3.58
CA ALA A 277 -30.30 17.61 -4.90
C ALA A 277 -31.14 18.33 -5.97
N HIS A 278 -30.57 18.45 -7.18
CA HIS A 278 -31.24 18.89 -8.39
C HIS A 278 -31.91 17.70 -9.07
N GLN A 279 -33.08 17.32 -8.57
CA GLN A 279 -33.92 16.28 -9.15
C GLN A 279 -35.37 16.75 -9.12
N CYS A 280 -36.14 16.30 -10.11
CA CYS A 280 -37.56 16.63 -10.25
C CYS A 280 -38.34 16.15 -9.02
N ALA A 281 -39.12 17.05 -8.40
CA ALA A 281 -40.01 16.71 -7.30
C ALA A 281 -41.16 15.77 -7.72
N ARG A 282 -41.42 15.56 -9.01
CA ARG A 282 -42.49 14.64 -9.47
C ARG A 282 -41.97 13.27 -9.88
N CYS A 283 -40.80 13.17 -10.51
CA CYS A 283 -40.31 11.90 -11.07
C CYS A 283 -38.87 11.53 -10.68
N LEU A 284 -38.18 12.40 -9.94
CA LEU A 284 -36.77 12.29 -9.58
C LEU A 284 -35.80 12.26 -10.79
N GLY A 285 -36.26 12.69 -11.96
CA GLY A 285 -35.45 12.90 -13.17
C GLY A 285 -34.56 14.13 -13.10
N THR A 286 -33.69 14.31 -14.10
CA THR A 286 -32.68 15.40 -14.18
C THR A 286 -33.23 16.70 -14.78
N HIS A 287 -34.50 17.00 -14.53
CA HIS A 287 -35.18 18.23 -14.99
C HIS A 287 -35.97 18.86 -13.83
N PRO A 288 -36.23 20.18 -13.86
CA PRO A 288 -37.05 20.84 -12.86
C PRO A 288 -38.54 20.52 -13.03
N LEU A 289 -39.31 20.60 -11.94
CA LEU A 289 -40.76 20.33 -11.93
C LEU A 289 -41.54 21.12 -12.99
N THR A 290 -41.15 22.36 -13.26
CA THR A 290 -41.76 23.22 -14.29
C THR A 290 -41.71 22.64 -15.71
N THR A 291 -40.77 21.73 -15.97
CA THR A 291 -40.55 21.09 -17.28
C THR A 291 -40.84 19.58 -17.25
N CYS A 292 -41.52 19.11 -16.21
CA CYS A 292 -41.77 17.68 -16.05
C CYS A 292 -42.82 17.18 -17.07
N PRO A 293 -42.50 16.14 -17.88
CA PRO A 293 -43.44 15.59 -18.85
C PRO A 293 -44.51 14.70 -18.20
N HIS A 294 -44.40 14.44 -16.90
CA HIS A 294 -45.35 13.61 -16.16
C HIS A 294 -46.39 14.49 -15.46
N THR A 295 -47.66 14.13 -15.59
CA THR A 295 -48.78 14.73 -14.85
C THR A 295 -48.83 14.22 -13.41
N GLU A 296 -48.47 12.96 -13.18
CA GLU A 296 -48.44 12.32 -11.86
C GLU A 296 -47.10 11.59 -11.59
N PRO A 297 -46.71 11.37 -10.32
CA PRO A 297 -45.52 10.59 -9.99
C PRO A 297 -45.59 9.17 -10.54
N PRO A 298 -44.58 8.70 -11.30
CA PRO A 298 -44.59 7.36 -11.86
C PRO A 298 -44.55 6.28 -10.76
N GLN A 299 -45.48 5.34 -10.84
CA GLN A 299 -45.56 4.18 -9.93
C GLN A 299 -44.27 3.35 -9.98
N PRO A 300 -43.62 3.08 -8.83
CA PRO A 300 -42.41 2.27 -8.79
C PRO A 300 -42.65 0.82 -9.25
N GLY A 301 -41.82 0.32 -10.18
CA GLY A 301 -41.98 -1.03 -10.75
C GLY A 301 -41.89 -2.21 -9.77
N TRP A 302 -41.46 -2.00 -8.53
CA TRP A 302 -41.40 -3.04 -7.49
C TRP A 302 -42.76 -3.29 -6.81
N ILE A 303 -43.71 -2.35 -6.91
CA ILE A 303 -45.09 -2.53 -6.42
C ILE A 303 -45.86 -3.49 -7.34
N LYS A 304 -45.55 -3.52 -8.65
CA LYS A 304 -46.20 -4.40 -9.65
C LYS A 304 -46.04 -5.90 -9.39
N ASN A 305 -45.08 -6.32 -8.56
CA ASN A 305 -44.76 -7.73 -8.30
C ASN A 305 -45.30 -8.26 -6.96
N ALA A 306 -45.90 -7.42 -6.11
CA ALA A 306 -46.40 -7.85 -4.81
C ALA A 306 -47.62 -8.79 -4.91
N GLU A 307 -48.44 -8.66 -5.96
CA GLU A 307 -49.65 -9.47 -6.15
C GLU A 307 -49.39 -10.88 -6.71
N ARG A 308 -48.21 -11.16 -7.29
CA ARG A 308 -47.91 -12.46 -7.94
C ARG A 308 -47.22 -13.51 -7.07
N SER A 309 -46.88 -13.21 -5.81
CA SER A 309 -46.05 -14.11 -4.97
C SER A 309 -46.77 -14.87 -3.84
N LYS A 310 -48.09 -15.04 -3.89
CA LYS A 310 -48.75 -16.06 -3.05
C LYS A 310 -48.74 -17.42 -3.76
N GLY A 311 -47.68 -18.21 -3.52
CA GLY A 311 -47.74 -19.65 -3.80
C GLY A 311 -46.41 -20.30 -4.13
N LYS A 312 -45.73 -20.82 -3.09
CA LYS A 312 -45.20 -22.18 -2.98
C LYS A 312 -44.02 -22.19 -2.00
N GLY A 313 -44.29 -22.65 -0.77
CA GLY A 313 -43.26 -23.05 0.16
C GLY A 313 -42.47 -24.23 -0.40
N ARG A 314 -41.13 -24.11 -0.41
CA ARG A 314 -40.23 -25.23 -0.69
C ARG A 314 -39.47 -25.57 0.59
N GLY A 315 -39.69 -26.80 1.04
CA GLY A 315 -39.20 -27.35 2.30
C GLY A 315 -37.68 -27.47 2.39
N LYS A 316 -37.20 -27.39 3.63
CA LYS A 316 -35.82 -27.67 4.06
C LYS A 316 -35.46 -29.14 3.78
N GLY A 317 -34.53 -29.37 2.83
CA GLY A 317 -33.84 -30.66 2.70
C GLY A 317 -32.68 -30.75 3.70
N ARG A 318 -32.79 -31.67 4.67
CA ARG A 318 -31.70 -32.09 5.56
C ARG A 318 -31.05 -33.37 4.98
N GLY A 319 -29.76 -33.27 4.68
CA GLY A 319 -28.72 -34.11 5.31
C GLY A 319 -28.56 -35.60 4.93
N ARG A 320 -27.37 -35.86 4.37
CA ARG A 320 -26.43 -36.97 4.64
C ARG A 320 -26.69 -38.34 3.97
N GLY A 321 -25.92 -38.54 2.89
CA GLY A 321 -25.47 -39.86 2.46
C GLY A 321 -24.38 -40.43 3.39
N ARG A 322 -24.44 -41.73 3.63
CA ARG A 322 -23.37 -42.55 4.20
C ARG A 322 -23.38 -43.89 3.48
N HIS A 323 -22.59 -44.03 2.43
CA HIS A 323 -22.33 -45.33 1.81
C HIS A 323 -21.24 -46.06 2.61
N LYS A 324 -21.59 -47.22 3.17
CA LYS A 324 -20.64 -48.29 3.51
C LYS A 324 -20.60 -49.25 2.33
N GLY A 325 -19.40 -49.72 1.99
CA GLY A 325 -19.14 -50.53 0.82
C GLY A 325 -19.55 -51.98 0.92
N ALA A 326 -19.50 -52.65 -0.22
CA ALA A 326 -19.20 -54.07 -0.38
C ALA A 326 -18.78 -54.27 -1.85
N ALA A 327 -17.58 -54.79 -2.07
CA ALA A 327 -17.24 -55.55 -3.28
C ALA A 327 -17.96 -56.92 -3.18
N PRO A 328 -18.23 -57.61 -4.30
CA PRO A 328 -17.18 -58.49 -4.83
C PRO A 328 -17.18 -58.69 -6.36
N TYR A 329 -16.07 -59.30 -6.80
CA TYR A 329 -15.70 -59.85 -8.12
C TYR A 329 -15.12 -58.87 -9.14
#